data_AF-A0A087KS68-F1
#
_entry.id   AF-A0A087KS68-F1
#
_cell.length_a   1.000
_cell.length_b   1.000
_cell.length_c   1.000
_cell.angle_alpha   90.00
_cell.angle_beta   90.00
_cell.angle_gamma   90.00
#
_symmetry.space_group_name_H-M   'P 1'
#
loop_
_entity.id
_entity.type
_entity.pdbx_description
1 polymer ?
#
loop_
_entity_poly.entity_id
_entity_poly.type
_entity_poly.pdbx_seq_one_letter_code
_entity_poly.pdbx_strand_id
1 'polypeptide(L)'
;MKKIADHKNLFGIPDGGSDLQMMPLSEYRNMVKREAFFFVDHHGFLIHQFSGEVLATSKEHIDILIEQLKRERRLLDDALDLAKG
;
A
#
# COMPACT_ATOMS: atom_id res chain seq x y z
N MET A 1 -11.01 -12.91 -9.86
CA MET A 1 -11.99 -12.36 -8.90
C MET A 1 -11.78 -12.88 -7.48
N LYS A 2 -11.98 -14.18 -7.18
CA LYS A 2 -11.87 -14.73 -5.80
C LYS A 2 -10.56 -14.39 -5.07
N LYS A 3 -9.40 -14.51 -5.75
CA LYS A 3 -8.08 -14.19 -5.17
C LYS A 3 -7.92 -12.72 -4.74
N ILE A 4 -8.55 -11.77 -5.43
CA ILE A 4 -8.49 -10.34 -5.06
C ILE A 4 -9.30 -10.10 -3.78
N ALA A 5 -10.51 -10.65 -3.74
CA ALA A 5 -11.37 -10.53 -2.56
C ALA A 5 -10.73 -11.18 -1.33
N ASP A 6 -10.13 -12.36 -1.48
CA ASP A 6 -9.43 -13.05 -0.39
C ASP A 6 -8.23 -12.23 0.13
N HIS A 7 -7.43 -11.62 -0.76
CA HIS A 7 -6.33 -10.72 -0.39
C HIS A 7 -6.84 -9.50 0.37
N LYS A 8 -7.87 -8.84 -0.15
CA LYS A 8 -8.50 -7.69 0.49
C LYS A 8 -8.99 -8.02 1.89
N ASN A 9 -9.70 -9.14 2.04
CA ASN A 9 -10.19 -9.62 3.33
C ASN A 9 -9.05 -9.92 4.31
N LEU A 10 -7.96 -10.55 3.84
CA LEU A 10 -6.81 -10.88 4.69
C LEU A 10 -6.15 -9.63 5.28
N PHE A 11 -6.01 -8.58 4.49
CA PHE A 11 -5.31 -7.35 4.88
C PHE A 11 -6.21 -6.22 5.35
N GLY A 12 -7.53 -6.33 5.21
CA GLY A 12 -8.48 -5.25 5.49
C GLY A 12 -8.45 -4.13 4.45
N ILE A 13 -8.10 -4.44 3.19
CA ILE A 13 -8.10 -3.45 2.11
C ILE A 13 -9.56 -3.18 1.69
N PRO A 14 -10.04 -1.93 1.74
CA PRO A 14 -11.41 -1.61 1.39
C PRO A 14 -11.68 -1.76 -0.11
N ASP A 15 -12.95 -1.91 -0.47
CA ASP A 15 -13.36 -2.05 -1.87
C ASP A 15 -13.52 -0.71 -2.61
N GLY A 16 -13.78 0.39 -1.89
CA GLY A 16 -14.05 1.71 -2.45
C GLY A 16 -13.06 2.79 -1.99
N GLY A 17 -12.90 3.83 -2.82
CA GLY A 17 -12.08 5.00 -2.49
C GLY A 17 -12.60 5.81 -1.30
N SER A 18 -13.92 5.86 -1.09
CA SER A 18 -14.54 6.52 0.07
C SER A 18 -14.15 5.85 1.38
N ASP A 19 -14.13 4.51 1.42
CA ASP A 19 -13.80 3.74 2.61
C ASP A 19 -12.30 3.88 2.94
N LEU A 20 -11.44 3.95 1.91
CA LEU A 20 -10.02 4.24 2.09
C LEU A 20 -9.79 5.66 2.60
N GLN A 21 -10.58 6.64 2.16
CA GLN A 21 -10.50 8.03 2.61
C GLN A 21 -10.93 8.19 4.08
N MET A 22 -11.90 7.39 4.53
CA MET A 22 -12.40 7.40 5.91
C MET A 22 -11.60 6.49 6.85
N MET A 23 -10.69 5.66 6.32
CA MET A 23 -9.89 4.74 7.12
C MET A 23 -8.98 5.50 8.11
N PRO A 24 -8.98 5.13 9.41
CA PRO A 24 -8.03 5.69 10.36
C PRO A 24 -6.57 5.47 9.91
N LEU A 25 -5.73 6.50 10.05
CA LEU A 25 -4.32 6.40 9.64
C LEU A 25 -3.55 5.31 10.40
N SER A 26 -3.97 4.97 11.61
CA SER A 26 -3.45 3.84 12.39
C SER A 26 -3.72 2.49 11.71
N GLU A 27 -4.91 2.30 11.14
CA GLU A 27 -5.29 1.10 10.41
C GLU A 27 -4.54 1.02 9.08
N TYR A 28 -4.49 2.12 8.32
CA TYR A 28 -3.71 2.18 7.08
C TYR A 28 -2.23 1.85 7.33
N ARG A 29 -1.65 2.39 8.41
CA ARG A 29 -0.28 2.08 8.84
C ARG A 29 -0.12 0.60 9.19
N ASN A 30 -1.09 0.00 9.85
CA ASN A 30 -1.07 -1.43 10.17
C ASN A 30 -1.12 -2.29 8.90
N MET A 31 -1.94 -1.93 7.91
CA MET A 31 -2.00 -2.62 6.62
C MET A 31 -0.64 -2.61 5.92
N VAL A 32 0.00 -1.44 5.82
CA VAL A 32 1.33 -1.31 5.22
C VAL A 32 2.38 -2.13 5.97
N LYS A 33 2.36 -2.11 7.31
CA LYS A 33 3.28 -2.92 8.14
C LYS A 33 3.09 -4.43 7.96
N ARG A 34 1.86 -4.85 7.67
CA ARG A 34 1.52 -6.24 7.36
C ARG A 34 1.80 -6.59 5.89
N GLU A 35 2.51 -5.73 5.16
CA GLU A 35 2.94 -6.00 3.78
C GLU A 35 1.76 -6.16 2.79
N ALA A 36 0.64 -5.48 3.05
CA ALA A 36 -0.58 -5.59 2.25
C ALA A 36 -0.40 -5.23 0.76
N PHE A 37 0.64 -4.46 0.42
CA PHE A 37 0.93 -3.99 -0.93
C PHE A 37 2.21 -4.61 -1.52
N PHE A 38 3.27 -4.70 -0.72
CA PHE A 38 4.57 -5.20 -1.14
C PHE A 38 5.37 -5.73 0.05
N PHE A 39 6.25 -6.68 -0.23
CA PHE A 39 7.20 -7.29 0.71
C PHE A 39 8.56 -7.51 0.04
N VAL A 40 9.61 -7.75 0.83
CA VAL A 40 10.91 -8.15 0.30
C VAL A 40 11.04 -9.67 0.42
N ASP A 41 11.28 -10.35 -0.69
CA ASP A 41 11.44 -11.80 -0.69
C ASP A 41 12.83 -12.26 -0.22
N HIS A 42 13.04 -13.57 -0.19
CA HIS A 42 14.31 -14.17 0.21
C HIS A 42 15.48 -13.89 -0.76
N HIS A 43 15.21 -13.38 -1.96
CA HIS A 43 16.21 -12.90 -2.91
C HIS A 43 16.56 -11.41 -2.71
N GLY A 44 15.86 -10.71 -1.82
CA GLY A 44 16.05 -9.29 -1.60
C GLY A 44 15.32 -8.41 -2.63
N PHE A 45 14.35 -8.96 -3.36
CA PHE A 45 13.56 -8.22 -4.34
C PHE A 45 12.26 -7.71 -3.71
N LEU A 46 11.86 -6.50 -4.07
CA LEU A 46 10.56 -5.97 -3.71
C LEU A 46 9.50 -6.62 -4.61
N ILE A 47 8.58 -7.37 -4.01
CA ILE A 47 7.52 -8.10 -4.70
C ILE A 47 6.18 -7.43 -4.43
N HIS A 48 5.35 -7.28 -5.46
CA HIS A 48 3.97 -6.87 -5.29
C HIS A 48 3.16 -8.00 -4.65
N GLN A 49 2.63 -7.79 -3.44
CA GLN A 49 2.01 -8.83 -2.62
C GLN A 49 0.85 -9.55 -3.33
N PHE A 50 0.09 -8.83 -4.15
CA PHE A 50 -1.07 -9.40 -4.82
C PHE A 50 -0.72 -10.17 -6.11
N SER A 51 0.12 -9.61 -7.00
CA SER A 51 0.45 -10.26 -8.28
C SER A 51 1.64 -11.22 -8.19
N GLY A 52 2.48 -11.09 -7.17
CA GLY A 52 3.74 -11.81 -7.05
C GLY A 52 4.83 -11.32 -8.01
N GLU A 53 4.60 -10.22 -8.72
CA GLU A 53 5.57 -9.66 -9.67
C GLU A 53 6.65 -8.86 -8.95
N VAL A 54 7.85 -8.88 -9.52
CA VAL A 54 8.97 -8.07 -9.05
C VAL A 54 8.74 -6.60 -9.39
N LEU A 55 8.74 -5.73 -8.39
CA LEU A 55 8.66 -4.28 -8.52
C LEU A 55 10.05 -3.63 -8.56
N ALA A 56 11.00 -4.15 -7.77
CA ALA A 56 12.35 -3.62 -7.69
C ALA A 56 13.35 -4.71 -7.30
N THR A 57 14.55 -4.64 -7.88
CA THR A 57 15.66 -5.56 -7.60
C THR A 57 16.89 -4.83 -7.03
N SER A 58 16.83 -3.50 -6.91
CA SER A 58 17.91 -2.65 -6.41
C SER A 58 17.35 -1.51 -5.57
N LYS A 59 18.23 -0.85 -4.81
CA LYS A 59 17.88 0.33 -4.02
C LYS A 59 17.53 1.51 -4.91
N GLU A 60 18.24 1.67 -6.03
CA GLU A 60 18.03 2.73 -7.01
C GLU A 60 16.63 2.66 -7.61
N HIS A 61 16.10 1.45 -7.88
CA HIS A 61 14.72 1.29 -8.32
C HIS A 61 13.73 1.77 -7.24
N ILE A 62 13.99 1.48 -5.97
CA ILE A 62 13.16 1.93 -4.85
C ILE A 62 13.23 3.46 -4.71
N ASP A 63 14.41 4.05 -4.84
CA ASP A 63 14.58 5.51 -4.74
C ASP A 63 13.78 6.22 -5.84
N ILE A 64 13.83 5.73 -7.08
CA ILE A 64 13.01 6.24 -8.20
C ILE A 64 11.51 6.13 -7.89
N LEU A 65 11.06 4.99 -7.35
CA LEU A 65 9.66 4.80 -6.95
C LEU A 65 9.27 5.77 -5.81
N ILE A 66 10.13 6.00 -4.83
CA ILE A 66 9.90 6.93 -3.73
C ILE A 66 9.78 8.37 -4.26
N GLU A 67 10.64 8.78 -5.19
CA GLU A 67 10.55 10.10 -5.82
C GLU A 67 9.23 10.29 -6.55
N GLN A 68 8.80 9.29 -7.31
CA GLN A 68 7.53 9.30 -8.00
C GLN A 68 6.35 9.34 -7.02
N LEU A 69 6.36 8.55 -5.95
CA LEU A 69 5.31 8.58 -4.91
C LEU A 69 5.27 9.93 -4.17
N LYS A 70 6.42 10.55 -3.91
CA LYS A 70 6.49 11.92 -3.36
C LYS A 70 5.93 12.97 -4.31
N ARG A 71 6.04 12.74 -5.62
CA ARG A 71 5.42 13.59 -6.65
C ARG A 71 3.91 13.46 -6.65
N GLU A 72 3.39 12.23 -6.71
CA GLU A 72 1.95 11.97 -6.69
C GLU A 72 1.29 12.42 -5.39
N ARG A 73 1.99 12.30 -4.24
CA ARG A 73 1.51 12.82 -2.94
C ARG A 73 1.08 14.29 -3.01
N ARG A 74 1.73 15.13 -3.81
CA ARG A 74 1.41 16.56 -3.92
C ARG A 74 0.09 16.83 -4.64
N LEU A 75 -0.49 15.83 -5.29
CA LEU A 75 -1.77 15.90 -5.99
C LEU A 75 -2.93 15.38 -5.14
N LEU A 76 -2.65 14.80 -3.97
CA LEU A 76 -3.66 14.23 -3.07
C LEU A 76 -3.98 15.22 -1.95
N ASP A 77 -5.24 15.20 -1.52
CA ASP A 77 -5.70 15.97 -0.36
C ASP A 77 -5.19 15.36 0.95
N ASP A 78 -5.17 16.17 2.01
CA ASP A 78 -4.90 15.68 3.35
C ASP A 78 -5.96 14.67 3.80
N ALA A 79 -5.53 13.68 4.57
CA ALA A 79 -6.44 12.66 5.10
C ALA A 79 -7.49 13.29 6.03
N LEU A 80 -8.74 12.85 5.90
CA LEU A 80 -9.79 13.14 6.87
C LEU A 80 -9.52 12.29 8.12
N ASP A 81 -8.73 12.80 9.05
CA ASP A 81 -8.43 12.11 10.31
C ASP A 81 -9.64 12.18 11.27
N LEU A 82 -10.64 11.32 11.01
CA LEU A 82 -11.89 11.24 11.80
C LEU A 82 -11.65 10.79 13.25
N ALA A 83 -10.45 10.32 13.60
CA ALA A 83 -10.10 9.91 14.96
C ALA A 83 -9.82 11.08 15.92
N LYS A 84 -9.94 12.33 15.46
CA LYS A 84 -9.74 13.56 16.26
C LYS A 84 -11.02 14.34 16.57
N GLY A 85 -12.19 13.75 16.36
CA GLY A 85 -13.50 14.32 16.73
C GLY A 85 -13.94 13.96 18.13
#